data_AF-A0A392PB89-F1
#
_entry.id   AF-A0A392PB89-F1
#
_cell.length_a   1.000
_cell.length_b   1.000
_cell.length_c   1.000
_cell.angle_alpha   90.00
_cell.angle_beta   90.00
_cell.angle_gamma   90.00
#
_symmetry.space_group_name_H-M   'P 1'
#
loop_
_entity.id
_entity.type
_entity.pdbx_description
1 polymer ?
#
loop_
_entity_poly.entity_id
_entity_poly.type
_entity_poly.pdbx_seq_one_letter_code
_entity_poly.pdbx_strand_id
1 'polypeptide(L)'
;RCFSSRDFMEKRPPMVADVEKVVILDMRPAARQEELARDAASMIRLLDTALVLNDEKRSSTRELEKLKVRNEKLEAEVLKLEGEAIDLRGKQENYIAQLQEIREMKAVLEKAEKDLGDLKTSHDEENKKSEEELGNLKSAMAPADGEPESVRGLTTRAQLVERIQHSWENALAQIKIVNPGLEFSTEGMGMLRKVVDGQIIIPEQYRQIEADDV
;
A
#
# COMPACT_ATOMS: atom_id res chain seq x y z
N ARG A 1 21.29 -74.11 10.41
CA ARG A 1 20.05 -74.30 9.63
C ARG A 1 20.20 -75.58 8.80
N CYS A 2 19.82 -76.74 9.32
CA CYS A 2 20.06 -78.02 8.64
C CYS A 2 18.85 -78.51 7.81
N PHE A 3 17.62 -78.13 8.17
CA PHE A 3 16.40 -78.67 7.57
C PHE A 3 15.82 -77.89 6.36
N SER A 4 16.51 -76.85 5.87
CA SER A 4 16.01 -76.00 4.79
C SER A 4 16.41 -76.46 3.38
N SER A 5 17.18 -77.54 3.26
CA SER A 5 17.57 -78.12 1.96
C SER A 5 16.57 -79.20 1.57
N ARG A 6 16.02 -79.11 0.34
CA ARG A 6 15.05 -80.06 -0.20
C ARG A 6 15.60 -81.50 -0.25
N ASP A 7 16.90 -81.62 -0.45
CA ASP A 7 17.62 -82.90 -0.56
C ASP A 7 18.19 -83.36 0.81
N PHE A 8 17.79 -82.75 1.93
CA PHE A 8 18.40 -83.04 3.23
C PHE A 8 18.28 -84.52 3.62
N MET A 9 17.09 -85.11 3.44
CA MET A 9 16.84 -86.53 3.73
C MET A 9 17.48 -87.46 2.68
N GLU A 10 17.69 -86.98 1.44
CA GLU A 10 18.41 -87.74 0.41
C GLU A 10 19.91 -87.80 0.71
N LYS A 11 20.48 -86.69 1.21
CA LYS A 11 21.89 -86.60 1.61
C LYS A 11 22.16 -87.23 2.98
N ARG A 12 21.11 -87.45 3.78
CA ARG A 12 21.19 -88.05 5.11
C ARG A 12 19.99 -88.99 5.30
N PRO A 13 20.00 -90.16 4.65
CA PRO A 13 18.92 -91.11 4.79
C PRO A 13 18.77 -91.49 6.27
N PRO A 14 17.53 -91.55 6.80
CA PRO A 14 17.31 -91.96 8.18
C PRO A 14 17.82 -93.39 8.35
N MET A 15 18.93 -93.53 9.08
CA MET A 15 19.52 -94.81 9.47
C MET A 15 19.40 -94.94 10.98
N VAL A 16 18.82 -96.04 11.43
CA VAL A 16 18.91 -96.45 12.84
C VAL A 16 20.30 -97.01 13.06
N ALA A 17 21.04 -96.49 14.04
CA ALA A 17 22.39 -96.96 14.32
C ALA A 17 22.35 -98.42 14.82
N ASP A 18 23.39 -99.21 14.55
CA ASP A 18 23.38 -100.64 14.94
C ASP A 18 23.27 -100.83 16.47
N VAL A 19 23.83 -99.89 17.25
CA VAL A 19 23.65 -99.84 18.71
C VAL A 19 22.20 -99.59 19.13
N GLU A 20 21.46 -98.74 18.41
CA GLU A 20 20.04 -98.48 18.68
C GLU A 20 19.17 -99.67 18.25
N LYS A 21 19.51 -100.33 17.14
CA LYS A 21 18.82 -101.55 16.70
C LYS A 21 18.88 -102.65 17.76
N VAL A 22 20.04 -102.86 18.39
CA VAL A 22 20.20 -103.86 19.46
C VAL A 22 19.31 -103.52 20.64
N VAL A 23 19.32 -102.26 21.10
CA VAL A 23 18.46 -101.79 22.20
C VAL A 23 16.99 -101.96 21.87
N ILE A 24 16.57 -101.61 20.65
CA ILE A 24 15.19 -101.76 20.20
C ILE A 24 14.76 -103.23 20.18
N LEU A 25 15.61 -104.13 19.68
CA LEU A 25 15.30 -105.56 19.58
C LEU A 25 15.32 -106.29 20.94
N ASP A 26 16.08 -105.80 21.92
CA ASP A 26 16.14 -106.34 23.29
C ASP A 26 14.87 -106.04 24.12
N MET A 27 14.12 -105.00 23.74
CA MET A 27 12.85 -104.66 24.37
C MET A 27 11.73 -105.66 24.06
N ARG A 28 10.91 -105.97 25.08
CA ARG A 28 9.68 -106.74 24.91
C ARG A 28 8.75 -106.06 23.87
N PRO A 29 8.00 -106.84 23.06
CA PRO A 29 7.12 -106.28 22.03
C PRO A 29 6.18 -105.17 22.51
N ALA A 30 5.59 -105.30 23.70
CA ALA A 30 4.70 -104.29 24.27
C ALA A 30 5.42 -102.98 24.63
N ALA A 31 6.66 -103.04 25.13
CA ALA A 31 7.44 -101.86 25.47
C ALA A 31 7.83 -101.06 24.21
N ARG A 32 8.21 -101.75 23.12
CA ARG A 32 8.44 -101.12 21.81
C ARG A 32 7.20 -100.40 21.29
N GLN A 33 6.04 -101.03 21.42
CA GLN A 33 4.78 -100.43 20.98
C GLN A 33 4.44 -99.17 21.78
N GLU A 34 4.70 -99.17 23.09
CA GLU A 34 4.50 -98.01 23.95
C GLU A 34 5.47 -96.86 23.63
N GLU A 35 6.75 -97.16 23.41
CA GLU A 35 7.75 -96.15 23.02
C GLU A 35 7.43 -95.57 21.64
N LEU A 36 7.10 -96.41 20.65
CA LEU A 36 6.65 -95.95 19.34
C LEU A 36 5.39 -95.07 19.44
N ALA A 37 4.45 -95.41 20.33
CA ALA A 37 3.26 -94.60 20.56
C ALA A 37 3.60 -93.24 21.21
N ARG A 38 4.56 -93.20 22.15
CA ARG A 38 5.05 -91.95 22.76
C ARG A 38 5.78 -91.06 21.76
N ASP A 39 6.60 -91.64 20.89
CA ASP A 39 7.30 -90.91 19.83
C ASP A 39 6.33 -90.39 18.78
N ALA A 40 5.36 -91.21 18.37
CA ALA A 40 4.27 -90.80 17.49
C ALA A 40 3.48 -89.63 18.09
N ALA A 41 3.12 -89.70 19.38
CA ALA A 41 2.44 -88.62 20.08
C ALA A 41 3.30 -87.34 20.16
N SER A 42 4.61 -87.48 20.35
CA SER A 42 5.55 -86.35 20.37
C SER A 42 5.66 -85.68 19.01
N MET A 43 5.73 -86.47 17.93
CA MET A 43 5.72 -85.95 16.55
C MET A 43 4.40 -85.24 16.23
N ILE A 44 3.25 -85.80 16.64
CA ILE A 44 1.94 -85.16 16.47
C ILE A 44 1.91 -83.78 17.15
N ARG A 45 2.37 -83.68 18.41
CA ARG A 45 2.43 -82.38 19.12
C ARG A 45 3.35 -81.37 18.43
N LEU A 46 4.50 -81.82 17.90
CA LEU A 46 5.40 -80.94 17.14
C LEU A 46 4.75 -80.45 15.85
N LEU A 47 4.02 -81.33 15.15
CA LEU A 47 3.25 -80.96 13.96
C LEU A 47 2.13 -79.97 14.30
N ASP A 48 1.36 -80.21 15.36
CA ASP A 48 0.32 -79.30 15.84
C ASP A 48 0.91 -77.92 16.19
N THR A 49 2.04 -77.89 16.89
CA THR A 49 2.76 -76.65 17.22
C THR A 49 3.19 -75.93 15.93
N ALA A 50 3.70 -76.64 14.94
CA ALA A 50 4.09 -76.06 13.66
C ALA A 50 2.87 -75.49 12.89
N LEU A 51 1.72 -76.15 12.95
CA LEU A 51 0.48 -75.67 12.34
C LEU A 51 0.00 -74.37 13.02
N VAL A 52 -0.08 -74.34 14.35
CA VAL A 52 -0.48 -73.15 15.12
C VAL A 52 0.43 -71.97 14.82
N LEU A 53 1.75 -72.16 14.80
CA LEU A 53 2.71 -71.10 14.49
C LEU A 53 2.59 -70.59 13.05
N ASN A 54 2.26 -71.46 12.09
CA ASN A 54 2.03 -71.04 10.71
C ASN A 54 0.76 -70.20 10.57
N ASP A 55 -0.32 -70.55 11.27
CA ASP A 55 -1.56 -69.78 11.28
C ASP A 55 -1.38 -68.42 11.96
N GLU A 56 -0.69 -68.36 13.10
CA GLU A 56 -0.37 -67.11 13.79
C GLU A 56 0.47 -66.20 12.90
N LYS A 57 1.53 -66.72 12.30
CA LYS A 57 2.36 -65.95 11.36
C LYS A 57 1.54 -65.39 10.21
N ARG A 58 0.64 -66.20 9.63
CA ARG A 58 -0.24 -65.77 8.55
C ARG A 58 -1.24 -64.70 9.00
N SER A 59 -1.76 -64.81 10.23
CA SER A 59 -2.63 -63.79 10.84
C SER A 59 -1.87 -62.48 11.01
N SER A 60 -0.70 -62.53 11.64
CA SER A 60 0.17 -61.37 11.86
C SER A 60 0.58 -60.69 10.55
N THR A 61 0.87 -61.45 9.48
CA THR A 61 1.17 -60.85 8.16
C THR A 61 -0.02 -60.09 7.58
N ARG A 62 -1.25 -60.61 7.74
CA ARG A 62 -2.48 -59.93 7.27
C ARG A 62 -2.77 -58.66 8.07
N GLU A 63 -2.52 -58.68 9.37
CA GLU A 63 -2.68 -57.51 10.23
C GLU A 63 -1.65 -56.43 9.89
N LEU A 64 -0.39 -56.81 9.65
CA LEU A 64 0.64 -55.89 9.19
C LEU A 64 0.28 -55.23 7.86
N GLU A 65 -0.26 -55.98 6.89
CA GLU A 65 -0.75 -55.41 5.62
C GLU A 65 -1.88 -54.39 5.85
N LYS A 66 -2.86 -54.72 6.71
CA LYS A 66 -3.94 -53.77 7.07
C LYS A 66 -3.39 -52.50 7.71
N LEU A 67 -2.41 -52.62 8.60
CA LEU A 67 -1.79 -51.47 9.26
C LEU A 67 -1.01 -50.61 8.26
N LYS A 68 -0.29 -51.22 7.31
CA LYS A 68 0.41 -50.50 6.24
C LYS A 68 -0.55 -49.65 5.41
N VAL A 69 -1.66 -50.23 4.93
CA VAL A 69 -2.67 -49.50 4.15
C VAL A 69 -3.27 -48.34 4.96
N ARG A 70 -3.50 -48.54 6.27
CA ARG A 70 -3.97 -47.45 7.15
C ARG A 70 -2.94 -46.35 7.32
N ASN A 71 -1.66 -46.69 7.47
CA ASN A 71 -0.58 -45.71 7.56
C ASN A 71 -0.47 -44.89 6.28
N GLU A 72 -0.48 -45.53 5.10
CA GLU A 72 -0.44 -44.83 3.81
C GLU A 72 -1.63 -43.85 3.66
N LYS A 73 -2.82 -44.25 4.12
CA LYS A 73 -4.00 -43.38 4.12
C LYS A 73 -3.83 -42.19 5.07
N LEU A 74 -3.30 -42.40 6.27
CA LEU A 74 -3.06 -41.34 7.25
C LEU A 74 -1.98 -40.38 6.77
N GLU A 75 -0.91 -40.87 6.15
CA GLU A 75 0.14 -40.05 5.54
C GLU A 75 -0.44 -39.13 4.46
N ALA A 76 -1.32 -39.64 3.60
CA ALA A 76 -1.99 -38.83 2.59
C ALA A 76 -2.89 -37.74 3.21
N GLU A 77 -3.59 -38.06 4.31
CA GLU A 77 -4.44 -37.10 5.02
C GLU A 77 -3.62 -36.01 5.73
N VAL A 78 -2.48 -36.37 6.32
CA VAL A 78 -1.53 -35.43 6.92
C VAL A 78 -1.02 -34.44 5.86
N LEU A 79 -0.55 -34.94 4.71
CA LEU A 79 -0.08 -34.06 3.62
C LEU A 79 -1.18 -33.10 3.12
N LYS A 80 -2.43 -33.57 3.05
CA LYS A 80 -3.56 -32.72 2.67
C LYS A 80 -3.79 -31.60 3.69
N LEU A 81 -3.83 -31.95 4.98
CA LEU A 81 -4.04 -30.98 6.07
C LEU A 81 -2.87 -29.99 6.19
N GLU A 82 -1.63 -30.44 5.95
CA GLU A 82 -0.46 -29.56 5.89
C GLU A 82 -0.60 -28.53 4.76
N GLY A 83 -1.06 -28.96 3.57
CA GLY A 83 -1.34 -28.06 2.47
C GLY A 83 -2.40 -27.01 2.81
N GLU A 84 -3.51 -27.41 3.43
CA GLU A 84 -4.56 -26.51 3.90
C GLU A 84 -4.05 -25.54 4.98
N ALA A 85 -3.21 -26.00 5.90
CA ALA A 85 -2.60 -25.16 6.93
C ALA A 85 -1.67 -24.09 6.35
N ILE A 86 -0.91 -24.43 5.29
CA ILE A 86 -0.05 -23.47 4.58
C ILE A 86 -0.90 -22.39 3.89
N ASP A 87 -1.99 -22.78 3.20
CA ASP A 87 -2.89 -21.84 2.54
C ASP A 87 -3.57 -20.89 3.54
N LEU A 88 -4.10 -21.43 4.65
CA LEU A 88 -4.71 -20.62 5.70
C LEU A 88 -3.72 -19.65 6.34
N ARG A 89 -2.48 -20.09 6.58
CA ARG A 89 -1.42 -19.20 7.09
C ARG A 89 -1.12 -18.06 6.11
N GLY A 90 -0.99 -18.37 4.81
CA GLY A 90 -0.78 -17.34 3.79
C GLY A 90 -1.93 -16.32 3.72
N LYS A 91 -3.19 -16.78 3.85
CA LYS A 91 -4.35 -15.88 3.97
C LYS A 91 -4.27 -15.00 5.20
N GLN A 92 -3.89 -15.56 6.35
CA GLN A 92 -3.74 -14.80 7.59
C GLN A 92 -2.66 -13.71 7.46
N GLU A 93 -1.50 -14.03 6.88
CA GLU A 93 -0.42 -13.06 6.62
C GLU A 93 -0.89 -11.91 5.72
N ASN A 94 -1.64 -12.22 4.65
CA ASN A 94 -2.23 -11.21 3.76
C ASN A 94 -3.21 -10.28 4.50
N TYR A 95 -4.08 -10.82 5.36
CA TYR A 95 -4.98 -9.99 6.15
C TYR A 95 -4.24 -9.10 7.15
N ILE A 96 -3.15 -9.60 7.75
CA ILE A 96 -2.32 -8.80 8.65
C ILE A 96 -1.66 -7.64 7.89
N ALA A 97 -1.12 -7.89 6.69
CA ALA A 97 -0.54 -6.86 5.84
C ALA A 97 -1.58 -5.80 5.44
N GLN A 98 -2.78 -6.22 5.01
CA GLN A 98 -3.88 -5.31 4.69
C GLN A 98 -4.29 -4.44 5.90
N LEU A 99 -4.34 -5.02 7.10
CA LEU A 99 -4.64 -4.27 8.31
C LEU A 99 -3.55 -3.24 8.65
N GLN A 100 -2.28 -3.53 8.35
CA GLN A 100 -1.18 -2.57 8.51
C GLN A 100 -1.30 -1.41 7.52
N GLU A 101 -1.53 -1.71 6.23
CA GLU A 101 -1.75 -0.68 5.19
C GLU A 101 -2.93 0.24 5.54
N ILE A 102 -4.05 -0.32 6.02
CA ILE A 102 -5.21 0.48 6.44
C ILE A 102 -4.84 1.41 7.61
N ARG A 103 -4.01 0.97 8.55
CA ARG A 103 -3.55 1.84 9.66
C ARG A 103 -2.67 2.97 9.16
N GLU A 104 -1.76 2.68 8.23
CA GLU A 104 -0.87 3.69 7.64
C GLU A 104 -1.67 4.71 6.82
N MET A 105 -2.59 4.25 5.96
CA MET A 105 -3.48 5.14 5.20
C MET A 105 -4.33 6.02 6.12
N LYS A 106 -4.83 5.46 7.24
CA LYS A 106 -5.61 6.24 8.21
C LYS A 106 -4.76 7.35 8.85
N ALA A 107 -3.50 7.07 9.20
CA ALA A 107 -2.60 8.09 9.74
C ALA A 107 -2.28 9.20 8.74
N VAL A 108 -2.09 8.85 7.45
CA VAL A 108 -1.91 9.82 6.37
C VAL A 108 -3.16 10.68 6.18
N LEU A 109 -4.35 10.07 6.23
CA LEU A 109 -5.63 10.78 6.10
C LEU A 109 -5.83 11.78 7.25
N GLU A 110 -5.59 11.36 8.49
CA GLU A 110 -5.69 12.23 9.68
C GLU A 110 -4.74 13.43 9.58
N LYS A 111 -3.52 13.22 9.07
CA LYS A 111 -2.59 14.32 8.80
C LYS A 111 -3.12 15.27 7.72
N ALA A 112 -3.62 14.73 6.60
CA ALA A 112 -4.15 15.55 5.51
C ALA A 112 -5.39 16.36 5.93
N GLU A 113 -6.25 15.80 6.78
CA GLU A 113 -7.39 16.52 7.35
C GLU A 113 -6.95 17.71 8.22
N LYS A 114 -5.89 17.52 9.02
CA LYS A 114 -5.30 18.61 9.81
C LYS A 114 -4.71 19.70 8.93
N ASP A 115 -3.88 19.33 7.95
CA ASP A 115 -3.25 20.27 7.02
C ASP A 115 -4.31 21.08 6.25
N LEU A 116 -5.42 20.43 5.86
CA LEU A 116 -6.55 21.10 5.21
C LEU A 116 -7.28 22.07 6.15
N GLY A 117 -7.40 21.72 7.44
CA GLY A 117 -7.92 22.62 8.46
C GLY A 117 -7.07 23.88 8.60
N ASP A 118 -5.76 23.73 8.72
CA ASP A 118 -4.80 24.84 8.84
C ASP A 118 -4.81 25.73 7.59
N LEU A 119 -4.91 25.13 6.39
CA LEU A 119 -5.03 25.86 5.13
C LEU A 119 -6.31 26.70 5.06
N LYS A 120 -7.44 26.15 5.51
CA LYS A 120 -8.72 26.90 5.56
C LYS A 120 -8.62 28.10 6.47
N THR A 121 -8.04 27.95 7.66
CA THR A 121 -7.86 29.09 8.57
C THR A 121 -6.97 30.16 7.97
N SER A 122 -5.87 29.78 7.31
CA SER A 122 -4.99 30.75 6.62
C SER A 122 -5.72 31.47 5.48
N HIS A 123 -6.54 30.76 4.72
CA HIS A 123 -7.30 31.33 3.61
C HIS A 123 -8.37 32.30 4.10
N ASP A 124 -9.06 32.00 5.21
CA ASP A 124 -10.04 32.90 5.82
C ASP A 124 -9.39 34.20 6.35
N GLU A 125 -8.19 34.10 6.92
CA GLU A 125 -7.40 35.26 7.34
C GLU A 125 -6.96 36.12 6.15
N GLU A 126 -6.47 35.50 5.07
CA GLU A 126 -6.04 36.19 3.86
C GLU A 126 -7.21 36.87 3.13
N ASN A 127 -8.39 36.23 3.11
CA ASN A 127 -9.60 36.84 2.56
C ASN A 127 -10.04 38.04 3.37
N LYS A 128 -10.05 37.94 4.70
CA LYS A 128 -10.39 39.07 5.57
C LYS A 128 -9.45 40.25 5.33
N LYS A 129 -8.15 40.00 5.25
CA LYS A 129 -7.15 41.02 4.93
C LYS A 129 -7.42 41.66 3.55
N SER A 130 -7.71 40.83 2.55
CA SER A 130 -8.01 41.30 1.19
C SER A 130 -9.29 42.15 1.15
N GLU A 131 -10.32 41.76 1.89
CA GLU A 131 -11.57 42.53 2.03
C GLU A 131 -11.33 43.88 2.71
N GLU A 132 -10.50 43.92 3.77
CA GLU A 132 -10.09 45.15 4.43
C GLU A 132 -9.33 46.09 3.48
N GLU A 133 -8.37 45.56 2.71
CA GLU A 133 -7.62 46.32 1.70
C GLU A 133 -8.54 46.86 0.59
N LEU A 134 -9.47 46.05 0.09
CA LEU A 134 -10.47 46.49 -0.88
C LEU A 134 -11.39 47.58 -0.32
N GLY A 135 -11.81 47.48 0.94
CA GLY A 135 -12.60 48.51 1.61
C GLY A 135 -11.85 49.84 1.74
N ASN A 136 -10.56 49.77 2.07
CA ASN A 136 -9.68 50.94 2.17
C ASN A 136 -9.47 51.60 0.79
N LEU A 137 -9.16 50.80 -0.24
CA LEU A 137 -9.01 51.29 -1.61
C LEU A 137 -10.30 51.93 -2.12
N LYS A 138 -11.46 51.30 -1.89
CA LYS A 138 -12.76 51.85 -2.27
C LYS A 138 -13.06 53.18 -1.57
N SER A 139 -12.66 53.31 -0.30
CA SER A 139 -12.80 54.57 0.45
C SER A 139 -11.86 55.66 -0.10
N ALA A 140 -10.62 55.30 -0.47
CA ALA A 140 -9.67 56.22 -1.08
C ALA A 140 -10.08 56.66 -2.50
N MET A 141 -10.82 55.82 -3.21
CA MET A 141 -11.39 56.10 -4.54
C MET A 141 -12.77 56.79 -4.47
N ALA A 142 -13.27 57.13 -3.28
CA ALA A 142 -14.54 57.84 -3.15
C ALA A 142 -14.43 59.23 -3.82
N PRO A 143 -15.46 59.67 -4.57
CA PRO A 143 -15.43 60.97 -5.22
C PRO A 143 -15.27 62.11 -4.21
N ALA A 144 -14.50 63.13 -4.57
CA ALA A 144 -14.35 64.32 -3.74
C ALA A 144 -15.58 65.24 -3.84
N ASP A 145 -15.83 66.04 -2.81
CA ASP A 145 -16.89 67.05 -2.84
C ASP A 145 -16.62 68.06 -3.96
N GLY A 146 -17.61 68.23 -4.84
CA GLY A 146 -17.51 69.07 -6.04
C GLY A 146 -16.87 68.38 -7.26
N GLU A 147 -16.57 67.09 -7.19
CA GLU A 147 -16.04 66.34 -8.34
C GLU A 147 -17.08 66.25 -9.47
N PRO A 148 -16.77 66.74 -10.70
CA PRO A 148 -17.72 66.76 -11.78
C PRO A 148 -18.03 65.35 -12.29
N GLU A 149 -19.28 65.13 -12.70
CA GLU A 149 -19.75 63.81 -13.15
C GLU A 149 -18.93 63.26 -14.33
N SER A 150 -18.35 64.13 -15.16
CA SER A 150 -17.54 63.73 -16.32
C SER A 150 -16.14 63.19 -15.99
N VAL A 151 -15.69 63.29 -14.74
CA VAL A 151 -14.44 62.64 -14.27
C VAL A 151 -14.71 61.44 -13.36
N ARG A 152 -15.97 61.20 -12.96
CA ARG A 152 -16.36 59.98 -12.24
C ARG A 152 -16.19 58.77 -13.16
N GLY A 153 -15.44 57.77 -12.70
CA GLY A 153 -15.18 56.54 -13.44
C GLY A 153 -13.86 56.52 -14.21
N LEU A 154 -13.03 57.57 -14.12
CA LEU A 154 -11.65 57.50 -14.58
C LEU A 154 -10.85 56.65 -13.58
N THR A 155 -10.41 55.47 -14.02
CA THR A 155 -9.74 54.49 -13.15
C THR A 155 -8.22 54.55 -13.27
N THR A 156 -7.70 55.36 -14.18
CA THR A 156 -6.27 55.47 -14.45
C THR A 156 -5.84 56.93 -14.56
N ARG A 157 -4.58 57.21 -14.18
CA ARG A 157 -3.97 58.54 -14.36
C ARG A 157 -4.00 58.99 -15.83
N ALA A 158 -3.81 58.06 -16.77
CA ALA A 158 -3.82 58.37 -18.20
C ALA A 158 -5.17 58.96 -18.65
N GLN A 159 -6.28 58.31 -18.28
CA GLN A 159 -7.63 58.79 -18.57
C GLN A 159 -7.90 60.18 -17.97
N LEU A 160 -7.40 60.44 -16.75
CA LEU A 160 -7.51 61.75 -16.12
C LEU A 160 -6.75 62.82 -16.88
N VAL A 161 -5.49 62.54 -17.25
CA VAL A 161 -4.64 63.48 -18.00
C VAL A 161 -5.25 63.81 -19.36
N GLU A 162 -5.75 62.80 -20.09
CA GLU A 162 -6.43 62.98 -21.37
C GLU A 162 -7.67 63.89 -21.23
N ARG A 163 -8.48 63.66 -20.18
CA ARG A 163 -9.68 64.47 -19.92
C ARG A 163 -9.35 65.92 -19.59
N ILE A 164 -8.31 66.15 -18.78
CA ILE A 164 -7.81 67.50 -18.45
C ILE A 164 -7.34 68.22 -19.71
N GLN A 165 -6.56 67.54 -20.55
CA GLN A 165 -6.06 68.10 -21.80
C GLN A 165 -7.20 68.52 -22.73
N HIS A 166 -8.17 67.64 -22.96
CA HIS A 166 -9.34 67.96 -23.77
C HIS A 166 -10.16 69.12 -23.18
N SER A 167 -10.35 69.16 -21.85
CA SER A 167 -11.09 70.26 -21.19
C SER A 167 -10.38 71.60 -21.39
N TRP A 168 -9.05 71.62 -21.31
CA TRP A 168 -8.24 72.81 -21.52
C TRP A 168 -8.31 73.31 -22.96
N GLU A 169 -8.15 72.43 -23.93
CA GLU A 169 -8.26 72.76 -25.36
C GLU A 169 -9.64 73.34 -25.70
N ASN A 170 -10.70 72.76 -25.15
CA ASN A 170 -12.06 73.26 -25.31
C ASN A 170 -12.25 74.66 -24.68
N ALA A 171 -11.70 74.90 -23.48
CA ALA A 171 -11.75 76.22 -22.84
C ALA A 171 -11.01 77.28 -23.69
N LEU A 172 -9.81 76.97 -24.19
CA LEU A 172 -9.06 77.84 -25.10
C LEU A 172 -9.85 78.19 -26.36
N ALA A 173 -10.52 77.21 -26.98
CA ALA A 173 -11.37 77.42 -28.14
C ALA A 173 -12.54 78.36 -27.84
N GLN A 174 -13.22 78.18 -26.70
CA GLN A 174 -14.30 79.05 -26.27
C GLN A 174 -13.86 80.51 -26.07
N ILE A 175 -12.70 80.74 -25.43
CA ILE A 175 -12.20 82.11 -25.21
C ILE A 175 -11.86 82.80 -26.54
N LYS A 176 -11.28 82.07 -27.51
CA LYS A 176 -11.03 82.59 -28.87
C LYS A 176 -12.31 83.04 -29.58
N ILE A 177 -13.40 82.28 -29.40
CA ILE A 177 -14.70 82.63 -29.99
C ILE A 177 -15.26 83.92 -29.39
N VAL A 178 -15.17 84.08 -28.06
CA VAL A 178 -15.67 85.27 -27.37
C VAL A 178 -14.79 86.50 -27.63
N ASN A 179 -13.52 86.31 -27.98
CA ASN A 179 -12.54 87.38 -28.23
C ASN A 179 -11.84 87.24 -29.60
N PRO A 180 -12.54 87.47 -30.73
CA PRO A 180 -12.04 87.18 -32.07
C PRO A 180 -10.84 88.04 -32.53
N GLY A 181 -10.43 89.04 -31.75
CA GLY A 181 -9.28 89.91 -32.04
C GLY A 181 -8.10 89.77 -31.08
N LEU A 182 -8.14 88.81 -30.14
CA LEU A 182 -7.08 88.59 -29.16
C LEU A 182 -6.14 87.46 -29.63
N GLU A 183 -4.86 87.77 -29.82
CA GLU A 183 -3.83 86.75 -30.06
C GLU A 183 -3.29 86.23 -28.73
N PHE A 184 -3.40 84.92 -28.49
CA PHE A 184 -2.80 84.27 -27.33
C PHE A 184 -1.31 84.04 -27.59
N SER A 185 -0.45 84.70 -26.82
CA SER A 185 0.97 84.33 -26.78
C SER A 185 1.14 83.05 -25.98
N THR A 186 1.57 81.97 -26.64
CA THR A 186 1.97 80.72 -25.99
C THR A 186 3.48 80.64 -25.76
N GLU A 187 4.22 81.67 -26.17
CA GLU A 187 5.67 81.71 -26.07
C GLU A 187 6.10 81.76 -24.60
N GLY A 188 6.93 80.80 -24.20
CA GLY A 188 7.38 80.65 -22.82
C GLY A 188 6.36 80.02 -21.86
N MET A 189 5.20 79.53 -22.33
CA MET A 189 4.27 78.73 -21.52
C MET A 189 4.85 77.34 -21.24
N GLY A 190 4.57 76.80 -20.06
CA GLY A 190 4.96 75.44 -19.66
C GLY A 190 4.15 74.99 -18.45
N MET A 191 4.02 73.66 -18.25
CA MET A 191 3.22 73.11 -17.14
C MET A 191 3.67 73.59 -15.76
N LEU A 192 4.97 73.91 -15.63
CA LEU A 192 5.59 74.34 -14.38
C LEU A 192 5.68 75.87 -14.23
N ARG A 193 5.11 76.64 -15.18
CA ARG A 193 5.22 78.10 -15.22
C ARG A 193 3.93 78.77 -14.80
N LYS A 194 4.03 79.96 -14.21
CA LYS A 194 2.86 80.76 -13.77
C LYS A 194 2.98 82.22 -14.21
N VAL A 195 1.84 82.90 -14.30
CA VAL A 195 1.79 84.35 -14.58
C VAL A 195 1.89 85.12 -13.26
N VAL A 196 2.87 86.02 -13.15
CA VAL A 196 3.01 86.99 -12.06
C VAL A 196 3.20 88.37 -12.68
N ASP A 197 2.37 89.34 -12.28
CA ASP A 197 2.42 90.71 -12.79
C ASP A 197 2.45 90.84 -14.33
N GLY A 198 1.72 89.93 -15.00
CA GLY A 198 1.63 89.88 -16.47
C GLY A 198 2.79 89.19 -17.18
N GLN A 199 3.77 88.62 -16.46
CA GLN A 199 4.88 87.87 -17.03
C GLN A 199 4.81 86.38 -16.68
N ILE A 200 5.19 85.53 -17.64
CA ILE A 200 5.30 84.09 -17.41
C ILE A 200 6.67 83.80 -16.79
N ILE A 201 6.67 83.29 -15.57
CA ILE A 201 7.88 82.96 -14.82
C ILE A 201 7.88 81.50 -14.38
N ILE A 202 9.08 80.95 -14.16
CA ILE A 202 9.26 79.66 -13.47
C ILE A 202 9.31 79.93 -11.97
N PRO A 203 8.35 79.43 -11.17
CA PRO A 203 8.42 79.48 -9.72
C PRO A 203 9.70 78.79 -9.21
N GLU A 204 10.31 79.34 -8.17
CA GLU A 204 11.56 78.82 -7.56
C GLU A 204 11.51 77.30 -7.32
N GLN A 205 10.38 76.81 -6.79
CA GLN A 205 10.15 75.40 -6.45
C GLN A 205 10.20 74.43 -7.66
N TYR A 206 10.07 74.93 -8.89
CA TYR A 206 10.14 74.13 -10.11
C TYR A 206 11.40 74.36 -10.93
N ARG A 207 12.26 75.30 -10.52
CA ARG A 207 13.47 75.67 -11.28
C ARG A 207 14.45 74.51 -11.46
N GLN A 208 14.50 73.59 -10.50
CA GLN A 208 15.35 72.39 -10.57
C GLN A 208 14.75 71.32 -11.49
N ILE A 209 13.45 71.09 -11.41
CA ILE A 209 12.75 70.06 -12.22
C ILE A 209 12.77 70.44 -13.71
N GLU A 210 12.57 71.72 -14.03
CA GLU A 210 12.58 72.19 -15.42
C GLU A 210 14.00 72.23 -16.02
N ALA A 211 15.05 72.24 -15.19
CA ALA A 211 16.43 72.13 -15.66
C ALA A 211 16.84 70.68 -15.99
N ASP A 212 16.15 69.69 -15.40
CA ASP A 212 16.42 68.26 -15.61
C ASP A 212 15.60 67.64 -16.76
N ASP A 213 14.51 68.30 -17.20
CA ASP A 213 13.62 67.89 -18.30
C ASP A 213 14.05 68.39 -19.72
N VAL A 214 15.23 69.04 -19.83
CA VAL A 214 15.78 69.60 -21.10
C VAL A 214 16.93 68.78 -21.65
#